data_AF-A0A3A5KQ34-F1
#
_entry.id   AF-A0A3A5KQ34-F1
#
_cell.length_a   1.000
_cell.length_b   1.000
_cell.length_c   1.000
_cell.angle_alpha   90.00
_cell.angle_beta   90.00
_cell.angle_gamma   90.00
#
_symmetry.space_group_name_H-M   'P 1'
#
loop_
_entity.id
_entity.type
_entity.pdbx_description
1 polymer ?
#
loop_
_entity_poly.entity_id
_entity_poly.type
_entity_poly.pdbx_seq_one_letter_code
_entity_poly.pdbx_strand_id
1 'polypeptide(L)' 'MRIAFSVLFLATQLAANTALAQTAAEREACQADFEKFCKGVEPGGGRVVKCLSDHLSELTPACQKVVKANSPG' A
#
# COMPACT_ATOMS: atom_id res chain seq x y z
N MET A 1 11.58 -40.48 -20.21
CA MET A 1 12.24 -39.29 -19.62
C MET A 1 11.36 -38.04 -19.74
N ARG A 2 10.12 -38.06 -19.25
CA ARG A 2 9.23 -36.87 -19.20
C ARG A 2 8.43 -36.74 -17.88
N ILE A 3 8.65 -37.63 -16.92
CA ILE A 3 7.89 -37.68 -15.66
C ILE A 3 8.78 -37.29 -14.45
N ALA A 4 10.11 -37.26 -14.61
CA ALA A 4 11.06 -36.82 -13.57
C ALA A 4 11.33 -35.31 -13.55
N PHE A 5 10.96 -34.57 -14.60
CA PHE A 5 11.12 -33.10 -14.65
C PHE A 5 9.98 -32.35 -13.97
N SER A 6 8.86 -33.02 -13.69
CA SER A 6 7.65 -32.38 -13.15
C SER A 6 7.67 -32.25 -11.63
N VAL A 7 8.52 -32.99 -10.92
CA VAL A 7 8.55 -33.02 -9.44
C VAL A 7 9.54 -32.02 -8.85
N LEU A 8 10.50 -31.53 -9.65
CA LEU A 8 11.52 -30.58 -9.18
C LEU A 8 11.06 -29.11 -9.25
N PHE A 9 9.98 -28.80 -9.96
CA PHE A 9 9.49 -27.43 -10.18
C PHE A 9 8.34 -27.01 -9.25
N LEU A 10 7.81 -27.92 -8.42
CA LEU A 10 6.70 -27.62 -7.49
C LEU A 10 7.15 -27.15 -6.09
N ALA A 11 8.46 -27.11 -5.80
CA ALA A 11 8.94 -26.88 -4.43
C ALA A 11 9.41 -25.44 -4.12
N THR A 12 9.32 -24.49 -5.05
CA THR A 12 9.89 -23.13 -4.85
C THR A 12 8.91 -21.96 -4.87
N GLN A 13 7.60 -22.20 -4.92
CA GLN A 13 6.59 -21.13 -5.09
C GLN A 13 5.83 -20.76 -3.80
N LEU A 14 6.47 -20.82 -2.63
CA LEU A 14 5.88 -20.39 -1.34
C LEU A 14 6.31 -18.99 -0.88
N ALA A 15 6.93 -18.19 -1.76
CA ALA A 15 7.34 -16.83 -1.45
C ALA A 15 6.75 -15.82 -2.44
N ALA A 16 5.43 -15.64 -2.46
CA ALA A 16 4.83 -14.64 -3.36
C ALA A 16 3.55 -13.97 -2.85
N ASN A 17 3.25 -13.89 -1.54
CA ASN A 17 1.96 -13.29 -1.12
C ASN A 17 1.99 -12.46 0.17
N THR A 18 3.08 -11.74 0.48
CA THR A 18 2.96 -10.59 1.41
C THR A 18 2.36 -9.37 0.70
N ALA A 19 1.20 -9.54 0.07
CA ALA A 19 0.45 -8.46 -0.60
C ALA A 19 -0.67 -7.88 0.29
N LEU A 20 -0.69 -8.20 1.59
CA LEU A 20 -1.77 -7.83 2.50
C LEU A 20 -1.50 -6.63 3.42
N ALA A 21 -0.31 -6.02 3.39
CA ALA A 21 0.00 -4.89 4.28
C ALA A 21 -0.71 -3.58 3.87
N GLN A 22 -1.25 -3.49 2.65
CA GLN A 22 -1.86 -2.28 2.09
C GLN A 22 -3.23 -1.88 2.70
N THR A 23 -3.64 -2.49 3.82
CA THR A 23 -5.08 -2.81 3.95
C THR A 23 -5.78 -2.40 5.24
N ALA A 24 -5.13 -1.90 6.28
CA ALA A 24 -5.83 -1.31 7.44
C ALA A 24 -4.90 -0.40 8.25
N ALA A 25 -3.72 -0.92 8.62
CA ALA A 25 -2.73 -0.16 9.40
C ALA A 25 -2.25 1.09 8.65
N GLU A 26 -2.08 1.02 7.33
CA GLU A 26 -1.74 2.19 6.52
C GLU A 26 -2.86 3.25 6.50
N ARG A 27 -4.13 2.81 6.47
CA ARG A 27 -5.27 3.72 6.54
C ARG A 27 -5.40 4.36 7.91
N GLU A 28 -5.22 3.57 8.96
CA GLU A 28 -5.22 4.05 10.35
C GLU A 28 -4.09 5.07 10.57
N ALA A 29 -2.89 4.78 10.08
CA ALA A 29 -1.75 5.70 10.14
C ALA A 29 -2.03 7.06 9.47
N CYS A 30 -2.92 7.09 8.49
CA CYS A 30 -3.32 8.30 7.77
C CYS A 30 -4.69 8.86 8.18
N GLN A 31 -5.43 8.23 9.11
CA GLN A 31 -6.82 8.59 9.36
C GLN A 31 -6.97 10.02 9.86
N ALA A 32 -6.20 10.40 10.90
CA ALA A 32 -6.26 11.74 11.46
C ALA A 32 -5.85 12.81 10.44
N ASP A 33 -4.82 12.52 9.63
CA ASP A 33 -4.37 13.41 8.57
C ASP A 33 -5.41 13.54 7.46
N PHE A 34 -6.05 12.43 7.07
CA PHE A 34 -7.14 12.42 6.09
C PHE A 34 -8.34 13.25 6.56
N GLU A 35 -8.76 13.07 7.81
CA GLU A 35 -9.87 13.84 8.39
C GLU A 35 -9.56 15.34 8.47
N LYS A 36 -8.29 15.71 8.66
CA LYS A 36 -7.84 17.10 8.76
C LYS A 36 -7.71 17.78 7.40
N PHE A 37 -7.09 17.12 6.42
CA PHE A 37 -6.69 17.75 5.16
C PHE A 37 -7.55 17.34 3.97
N CYS A 38 -8.08 16.12 3.98
CA CYS A 38 -8.72 15.49 2.82
C CYS A 38 -10.19 15.13 3.06
N LYS A 39 -10.85 15.78 4.03
CA LYS A 39 -12.25 15.53 4.35
C LYS A 39 -13.13 15.75 3.11
N GLY A 40 -13.85 14.71 2.71
CA GLY A 40 -14.73 14.74 1.52
C GLY A 40 -14.10 14.18 0.25
N VAL A 41 -12.82 13.77 0.27
CA VAL A 41 -12.23 13.02 -0.84
C VAL A 41 -12.80 11.61 -0.86
N GLU A 42 -13.48 11.24 -1.93
CA GLU A 42 -14.02 9.89 -2.09
C GLU A 42 -12.90 8.86 -2.27
N PRO A 43 -12.89 7.77 -1.47
CA PRO A 43 -11.94 6.68 -1.62
C PRO A 43 -11.95 6.05 -3.02
N GLY A 44 -10.81 5.48 -3.43
CA GLY A 44 -10.63 4.80 -4.72
C GLY A 44 -9.81 5.59 -5.74
N GLY A 45 -9.26 4.86 -6.72
CA GLY A 45 -8.50 5.45 -7.83
C GLY A 45 -7.27 6.28 -7.43
N GLY A 46 -6.69 6.04 -6.24
CA GLY A 46 -5.54 6.80 -5.74
C GLY A 46 -5.83 8.23 -5.29
N ARG A 47 -7.09 8.71 -5.31
CA ARG A 47 -7.44 10.10 -4.96
C ARG A 47 -7.02 10.50 -3.55
N VAL A 48 -7.20 9.60 -2.59
CA VAL A 48 -6.81 9.83 -1.19
C VAL A 48 -5.30 10.00 -1.06
N VAL A 49 -4.53 9.13 -1.72
CA VAL A 49 -3.05 9.21 -1.72
C VAL A 49 -2.59 10.50 -2.39
N LYS A 50 -3.22 10.89 -3.51
CA LYS A 50 -2.96 12.18 -4.18
C LYS A 50 -3.19 13.37 -3.24
N CYS A 51 -4.34 13.43 -2.57
CA CYS A 51 -4.65 14.51 -1.64
C CYS A 51 -3.65 14.57 -0.48
N LEU A 52 -3.37 13.43 0.16
CA LEU A 52 -2.37 13.37 1.23
C LEU A 52 -0.97 13.76 0.73
N SER A 53 -0.60 13.36 -0.49
CA SER A 53 0.68 13.73 -1.11
C SER A 53 0.81 15.24 -1.35
N ASP A 54 -0.29 15.94 -1.64
CA ASP A 54 -0.26 17.40 -1.79
C ASP A 54 -0.02 18.12 -0.45
N HIS A 55 -0.30 17.45 0.68
CA HIS A 55 -0.06 17.93 2.05
C HIS A 55 1.11 17.22 2.74
N LEU A 56 2.02 16.57 1.99
CA LEU A 56 2.99 15.61 2.54
C LEU A 56 3.82 16.16 3.72
N SER A 57 4.25 17.42 3.67
CA SER A 57 5.03 18.05 4.75
C SER A 57 4.25 18.31 6.03
N GLU A 58 2.91 18.36 5.95
CA GLU A 58 2.02 18.66 7.07
C GLU A 58 1.47 17.39 7.75
N LEU A 59 1.60 16.24 7.09
CA LEU A 59 1.13 14.95 7.63
C LEU A 59 1.99 14.48 8.81
N THR A 60 1.41 13.60 9.63
CA THR A 60 2.19 12.87 10.63
C THR A 60 3.30 12.02 10.01
N PRO A 61 4.41 11.76 10.72
CA PRO A 61 5.50 10.93 10.21
C PRO A 61 5.06 9.52 9.80
N ALA A 62 4.02 8.99 10.45
CA ALA A 62 3.44 7.70 10.11
C ALA A 62 2.75 7.76 8.74
N CYS A 63 1.86 8.73 8.51
CA CYS A 63 1.20 8.86 7.22
C CYS A 63 2.16 9.25 6.09
N GLN A 64 3.19 10.07 6.36
CA GLN A 64 4.22 10.38 5.35
C GLN A 64 4.91 9.13 4.81
N LYS A 65 5.22 8.16 5.66
CA LYS A 65 5.83 6.88 5.22
C LYS A 65 4.89 6.13 4.29
N VAL A 66 3.60 6.07 4.64
CA VAL A 66 2.57 5.43 3.82
C VAL A 66 2.45 6.12 2.47
N VAL A 67 2.30 7.44 2.43
CA VAL A 67 2.14 8.18 1.17
C VAL A 67 3.37 8.06 0.29
N LYS A 68 4.58 8.16 0.85
CA LYS A 68 5.84 7.99 0.08
C LYS A 68 6.00 6.58 -0.50
N ALA A 69 5.51 5.56 0.19
CA ALA A 69 5.53 4.19 -0.31
C ALA A 69 4.50 3.92 -1.41
N ASN A 70 3.48 4.78 -1.55
CA ASN A 70 2.30 4.55 -2.38
C ASN A 70 2.04 5.61 -3.47
N SER A 71 2.76 6.74 -3.48
CA SER A 71 2.68 7.74 -4.55
C SER A 71 3.56 7.30 -5.73
N PRO A 72 3.00 7.11 -6.95
CA PRO A 72 3.79 7.10 -8.16
C PRO A 72 4.35 8.51 -8.36
N GLY A 73 5.67 8.64 -8.40
CA GLY A 73 6.35 9.92 -8.68
C GLY A 73 5.96 10.50 -10.04
#